data_AF-A0A9R1PPP7-F1
#
_entry.id   AF-A0A9R1PPP7-F1
#
_cell.length_a   1.000
_cell.length_b   1.000
_cell.length_c   1.000
_cell.angle_alpha   90.00
_cell.angle_beta   90.00
_cell.angle_gamma   90.00
#
_symmetry.space_group_name_H-M   'P 1'
#
loop_
_entity.id
_entity.type
_entity.pdbx_description
1 polymer ?
#
loop_
_entity_poly.entity_id
_entity_poly.type
_entity_poly.pdbx_seq_one_letter_code
_entity_poly.pdbx_strand_id
1 'polypeptide(L)'
;MDYRTPEGASLQSPSGRKYDGVVHCTVGVSWSFFQPLLSDAGRVIDITPNLSAILTSALHRVTFSKKRLVPLLLSPNKADLEFLVGLLKEGKLKTVIDSKFPLSDAGKANT
;
A
#
# COMPACT_ATOMS: atom_id res chain seq x y z
N MET A 1 7.19 -6.72 14.48
CA MET A 1 5.78 -6.37 14.69
C MET A 1 4.99 -7.64 14.52
N ASP A 2 4.34 -8.14 15.57
CA ASP A 2 3.45 -9.30 15.45
C ASP A 2 2.02 -8.80 15.27
N TYR A 3 1.48 -8.88 14.05
CA TYR A 3 0.14 -8.41 13.71
C TYR A 3 -0.99 -9.23 14.37
N ARG A 4 -0.67 -10.34 15.03
CA ARG A 4 -1.63 -11.13 15.81
C ARG A 4 -1.92 -10.54 17.17
N THR A 5 -1.11 -9.57 17.62
CA THR A 5 -1.30 -8.87 18.90
C THR A 5 -2.15 -7.60 18.70
N PRO A 6 -2.92 -7.15 19.71
CA PRO A 6 -3.62 -5.87 19.67
C PRO A 6 -2.71 -4.69 19.34
N GLU A 7 -1.48 -4.72 19.87
CA GLU A 7 -0.46 -3.70 19.64
C GLU A 7 -0.01 -3.69 18.17
N GLY A 8 0.23 -4.88 17.58
CA GLY A 8 0.55 -5.00 16.17
C GLY A 8 -0.60 -4.62 15.25
N ALA A 9 -1.83 -4.93 15.64
CA ALA A 9 -3.04 -4.54 14.91
C ALA A 9 -3.29 -3.03 14.92
N SER A 10 -2.78 -2.30 15.92
CA SER A 10 -2.91 -0.83 16.00
C SER A 10 -2.14 -0.07 14.90
N LEU A 11 -1.18 -0.73 14.24
CA LEU A 11 -0.25 -0.16 13.25
C LEU A 11 0.54 1.07 13.77
N GLN A 12 0.54 1.34 15.07
CA GLN A 12 1.32 2.42 15.65
C GLN A 12 2.81 2.11 15.56
N SER A 13 3.62 3.11 15.23
CA SER A 13 5.07 2.93 15.28
C SER A 13 5.49 2.64 16.72
N PRO A 14 6.28 1.57 16.98
CA PRO A 14 6.86 1.33 18.30
C PRO A 14 7.74 2.49 18.79
N SER A 15 8.24 3.33 17.87
CA SER A 15 9.01 4.54 18.18
C SER A 15 8.15 5.79 18.43
N GLY A 16 6.82 5.67 18.37
CA GLY A 16 5.89 6.81 18.48
C GLY A 16 5.87 7.76 17.28
N ARG A 17 6.74 7.54 16.28
CA ARG A 17 6.79 8.35 15.06
C ARG A 17 5.53 8.21 14.23
N LYS A 18 5.06 9.33 13.68
CA LYS A 18 3.98 9.38 12.70
C LYS A 18 4.51 9.11 11.30
N TYR A 19 3.67 8.58 10.43
CA TYR A 19 4.05 8.25 9.06
C TYR A 19 3.87 9.46 8.12
N ASP A 20 4.90 9.79 7.36
CA ASP A 20 4.80 10.75 6.26
C ASP A 20 4.14 10.13 5.02
N GLY A 21 4.33 8.82 4.84
CA GLY A 21 3.75 8.04 3.76
C GLY A 21 3.36 6.65 4.23
N VAL A 22 2.21 6.16 3.77
CA VAL A 22 1.75 4.78 3.94
C VAL A 22 1.42 4.22 2.56
N VAL A 23 2.05 3.12 2.17
CA VAL A 23 1.64 2.34 0.99
C VAL A 23 0.65 1.28 1.47
N HIS A 24 -0.63 1.48 1.19
CA HIS A 24 -1.73 0.64 1.66
C HIS A 24 -2.09 -0.42 0.61
N CYS A 25 -1.77 -1.68 0.93
CA CYS A 25 -1.99 -2.84 0.07
C CYS A 25 -3.05 -3.81 0.62
N THR A 26 -3.84 -3.39 1.62
CA THR A 26 -4.86 -4.24 2.25
C THR A 26 -6.26 -3.75 1.88
N VAL A 27 -7.27 -4.55 2.18
CA VAL A 27 -8.68 -4.17 1.99
C VAL A 27 -9.37 -3.99 3.35
N GLY A 28 -10.48 -3.25 3.37
CA GLY A 28 -11.35 -3.15 4.55
C GLY A 28 -10.89 -2.20 5.66
N VAL A 29 -9.80 -1.44 5.48
CA VAL A 29 -9.34 -0.44 6.45
C VAL A 29 -9.82 0.95 6.02
N SER A 30 -10.47 1.68 6.92
CA SER A 30 -11.01 3.01 6.64
C SER A 30 -9.98 4.13 6.82
N TRP A 31 -10.23 5.30 6.22
CA TRP A 31 -9.41 6.50 6.38
C TRP A 31 -9.21 6.92 7.86
N SER A 32 -10.25 6.79 8.69
CA SER A 32 -10.21 7.17 10.10
C SER A 32 -9.16 6.38 10.90
N PHE A 33 -8.81 5.18 10.45
CA PHE A 33 -7.74 4.39 11.05
C PHE A 33 -6.35 5.00 10.76
N PHE A 34 -6.13 5.50 9.55
CA PHE A 34 -4.85 6.08 9.16
C PHE A 34 -4.64 7.51 9.65
N GLN A 35 -5.69 8.34 9.67
CA GLN A 35 -5.61 9.75 10.04
C GLN A 35 -4.82 10.04 11.35
N PRO A 36 -4.99 9.30 12.46
CA PRO A 36 -4.21 9.51 13.67
C PRO A 36 -2.76 9.03 13.56
N LEU A 37 -2.43 8.16 12.61
CA LEU A 37 -1.09 7.62 12.39
C LEU A 37 -0.19 8.52 11.54
N LEU A 38 -0.78 9.44 10.76
CA LEU A 38 -0.07 10.30 9.82
C LEU A 38 0.55 11.54 10.48
N SER A 39 1.68 11.99 9.93
CA SER A 39 2.26 13.31 10.20
C SER A 39 1.39 14.41 9.58
N ASP A 40 1.68 15.68 9.88
CA ASP A 40 0.81 16.82 9.52
C ASP A 40 0.50 16.93 8.02
N ALA A 41 1.42 16.49 7.16
CA ALA A 41 1.25 16.45 5.71
C ALA A 41 1.26 15.01 5.14
N GLY A 42 1.01 14.02 6.00
CA GLY A 42 1.14 12.62 5.67
C GLY A 42 0.15 12.14 4.60
N ARG A 43 0.55 11.14 3.82
CA ARG A 43 -0.24 10.59 2.72
C ARG A 43 -0.43 9.09 2.83
N VAL A 44 -1.64 8.62 2.57
CA VAL A 44 -1.94 7.21 2.36
C VAL A 44 -2.09 6.99 0.86
N ILE A 45 -1.20 6.19 0.28
CA ILE A 45 -1.22 5.79 -1.12
C ILE A 45 -1.95 4.45 -1.17
N ASP A 46 -3.19 4.46 -1.64
CA ASP A 46 -4.04 3.27 -1.72
C ASP A 46 -3.88 2.64 -3.12
N ILE A 47 -3.29 1.45 -3.19
CA ILE A 47 -3.03 0.74 -4.45
C ILE A 47 -4.20 -0.14 -4.90
N THR A 48 -5.21 -0.31 -4.04
CA THR A 48 -6.45 -1.06 -4.33
C THR A 48 -7.68 -0.21 -4.00
N PRO A 49 -7.82 0.99 -4.60
CA PRO A 49 -8.82 1.94 -4.17
C PRO A 49 -10.24 1.47 -4.48
N ASN A 50 -11.11 1.55 -3.48
CA ASN A 50 -12.56 1.39 -3.65
C ASN A 50 -13.25 2.76 -3.84
N LEU A 51 -14.57 2.74 -4.07
CA LEU A 51 -15.35 3.96 -4.29
C LEU A 51 -15.27 4.94 -3.10
N SER A 52 -15.24 4.43 -1.88
CA SER A 52 -15.11 5.26 -0.67
C SER A 52 -13.75 5.96 -0.62
N ALA A 53 -12.66 5.28 -1.00
CA ALA A 53 -11.33 5.86 -1.10
C ALA A 53 -11.29 6.99 -2.15
N ILE A 54 -11.94 6.79 -3.31
CA ILE A 54 -12.04 7.83 -4.36
C ILE A 54 -12.79 9.06 -3.84
N LEU A 55 -13.96 8.88 -3.23
CA LEU A 55 -14.75 9.98 -2.67
C LEU A 55 -13.99 10.72 -1.56
N THR A 56 -13.31 9.99 -0.68
CA THR A 56 -12.47 10.55 0.38
C THR A 56 -11.33 11.39 -0.18
N SER A 57 -10.68 10.92 -1.25
CA SER A 57 -9.63 11.66 -1.95
C SER A 57 -10.15 12.97 -2.56
N ALA A 58 -11.31 12.91 -3.23
CA ALA A 58 -11.95 14.10 -3.78
C ALA A 58 -12.29 15.11 -2.67
N LEU A 59 -12.86 14.64 -1.55
CA LEU A 59 -13.16 15.47 -0.38
C LEU A 59 -11.91 16.15 0.18
N HIS A 60 -10.81 15.41 0.36
CA HIS A 60 -9.54 15.98 0.84
C HIS A 60 -8.97 17.04 -0.09
N ARG A 61 -9.14 16.85 -1.41
CA ARG A 61 -8.67 17.82 -2.41
C ARG A 61 -9.47 19.11 -2.35
N VAL A 62 -10.81 19.04 -2.29
CA VAL A 62 -11.67 20.23 -2.27
C VAL A 62 -11.63 20.97 -0.93
N THR A 63 -11.40 20.26 0.18
CA THR A 63 -11.25 20.85 1.52
C THR A 63 -9.82 21.30 1.83
N PHE A 64 -8.88 21.16 0.89
CA PHE A 64 -7.47 21.47 1.09
C PHE A 64 -6.85 20.77 2.32
N SER A 65 -7.31 19.56 2.63
CA SER A 65 -6.79 18.79 3.75
C SER A 65 -5.27 18.59 3.61
N LYS A 66 -4.54 18.79 4.71
CA LYS A 66 -3.09 18.59 4.77
C LYS A 66 -2.73 17.10 4.70
N LYS A 67 -3.46 16.27 5.46
CA LYS A 67 -3.40 14.81 5.40
C LYS A 67 -4.28 14.31 4.27
N ARG A 68 -3.79 13.40 3.43
CA ARG A 68 -4.53 12.97 2.23
C ARG A 68 -4.51 11.46 2.01
N LEU A 69 -5.65 10.94 1.57
CA LEU A 69 -5.74 9.66 0.87
C LEU A 69 -5.56 9.92 -0.63
N VAL A 70 -4.66 9.17 -1.26
CA VAL A 70 -4.31 9.27 -2.67
C VAL A 70 -4.48 7.90 -3.33
N PRO A 71 -5.54 7.71 -4.14
CA PRO A 71 -5.71 6.51 -4.94
C PRO A 71 -4.59 6.41 -5.97
N LEU A 72 -3.91 5.27 -6.06
CA LEU A 72 -2.92 4.98 -7.10
C LEU A 72 -3.59 4.13 -8.18
N LEU A 73 -3.70 4.70 -9.38
CA LEU A 73 -4.06 3.95 -10.58
C LEU A 73 -2.78 3.59 -11.33
N LEU A 74 -2.50 2.29 -11.44
CA LEU A 74 -1.29 1.80 -12.09
C LEU A 74 -1.31 2.12 -13.59
N SER A 75 -0.24 2.74 -14.08
CA SER A 75 0.02 2.93 -15.51
C SER A 75 1.36 2.26 -15.85
N PRO A 76 1.35 1.00 -16.32
CA PRO A 76 2.58 0.27 -16.62
C PRO A 76 3.33 0.92 -17.78
N ASN A 77 4.65 1.03 -17.67
CA ASN A 77 5.50 1.47 -18.77
C ASN A 77 6.83 0.71 -18.81
N LYS A 78 7.49 0.78 -19.98
CA LYS A 78 8.73 0.05 -20.25
C LYS A 78 9.89 0.49 -19.35
N ALA A 79 10.07 1.80 -19.16
CA ALA A 79 11.21 2.34 -18.44
C ALA A 79 11.23 1.89 -16.97
N ASP A 80 10.07 1.95 -16.30
CA ASP A 80 9.93 1.50 -14.92
C ASP A 80 10.18 -0.01 -14.79
N LEU A 81 9.70 -0.80 -15.76
CA LEU A 81 9.94 -2.25 -15.77
C LEU A 81 11.44 -2.58 -15.98
N GLU A 82 12.11 -1.90 -16.91
CA GLU A 82 13.55 -2.05 -17.13
C GLU A 82 14.36 -1.66 -15.89
N PHE A 83 13.94 -0.61 -15.18
CA PHE A 83 14.53 -0.22 -13.91
C PHE A 83 14.38 -1.32 -12.84
N LEU A 84 13.17 -1.87 -12.66
CA LEU A 84 12.94 -2.98 -11.72
C LEU A 84 13.80 -4.21 -12.06
N VAL A 85 13.91 -4.57 -13.35
CA VAL A 85 14.77 -5.66 -13.81
C VAL A 85 16.25 -5.38 -13.54
N GLY A 86 16.69 -4.12 -13.70
CA GLY A 86 18.03 -3.68 -13.31
C GLY A 86 18.32 -3.93 -11.84
N LEU A 87 17.40 -3.52 -10.95
CA LEU A 87 17.53 -3.76 -9.50
C LEU A 87 17.58 -5.25 -9.14
N LEU A 88 16.83 -6.10 -9.86
CA LEU A 88 16.90 -7.57 -9.68
C LEU A 88 18.29 -8.11 -10.08
N LYS A 89 18.83 -7.67 -11.22
CA LYS A 89 20.16 -8.09 -11.70
C LYS A 89 21.28 -7.64 -10.76
N GLU A 90 21.15 -6.47 -10.17
CA GLU A 90 22.09 -5.93 -9.18
C GLU A 90 21.93 -6.55 -7.78
N GLY A 91 20.92 -7.40 -7.56
CA GLY A 91 20.63 -7.99 -6.25
C GLY A 91 20.07 -7.00 -5.22
N LYS A 92 19.70 -5.78 -5.64
CA LYS A 92 19.07 -4.74 -4.79
C LYS A 92 17.58 -4.99 -4.57
N LEU A 93 16.96 -5.76 -5.46
CA LEU A 93 15.60 -6.25 -5.35
C LEU A 93 15.62 -7.78 -5.39
N LYS A 94 14.80 -8.43 -4.56
CA LYS A 94 14.63 -9.88 -4.54
C LYS A 94 13.15 -10.24 -4.72
N THR A 95 12.85 -11.02 -5.75
CA THR A 95 11.52 -11.63 -5.92
C THR A 95 11.39 -12.80 -4.95
N VAL A 96 10.36 -12.77 -4.11
CA VAL A 96 9.96 -13.91 -3.29
C VAL A 96 8.80 -14.60 -4.01
N ILE A 97 8.98 -15.87 -4.35
CA ILE A 97 7.96 -16.68 -5.01
C ILE A 97 7.22 -17.44 -3.91
N ASP A 98 5.93 -17.18 -3.77
CA ASP A 98 5.09 -17.90 -2.81
C ASP A 98 5.01 -19.39 -3.18
N SER A 99 4.53 -19.69 -4.41
CA SER A 99 4.31 -21.04 -4.91
C SER A 99 4.52 -21.14 -6.43
N LYS A 100 4.72 -22.35 -6.96
CA LYS A 100 4.83 -22.62 -8.41
C LYS A 100 3.91 -23.77 -8.80
N PHE A 101 3.12 -23.57 -9.86
CA PHE A 101 2.22 -24.58 -10.39
C PHE A 101 2.35 -24.69 -11.91
N PRO A 102 2.25 -25.89 -12.50
CA PRO A 102 2.10 -26.03 -13.94
C PRO A 102 0.75 -25.44 -14.38
N LEU A 103 0.65 -25.04 -15.64
CA LEU A 103 -0.57 -24.44 -16.18
C LEU A 103 -1.80 -25.36 -16.08
N SER A 104 -1.60 -26.68 -16.16
CA SER A 104 -2.65 -27.70 -15.95
C SER A 104 -3.33 -27.58 -14.57
N ASP A 105 -2.63 -27.00 -13.60
CA ASP A 105 -3.04 -26.92 -12.21
C ASP A 105 -3.27 -25.46 -11.78
N ALA A 106 -3.49 -24.53 -12.72
CA ALA A 106 -3.62 -23.10 -12.45
C ALA A 106 -4.73 -22.78 -11.42
N GLY A 107 -5.76 -23.62 -11.29
CA GLY A 107 -6.77 -23.48 -10.23
C GLY A 107 -6.20 -23.49 -8.81
N LYS A 108 -5.09 -24.20 -8.57
CA LYS A 108 -4.38 -24.22 -7.26
C LYS A 108 -3.64 -22.93 -6.96
N ALA A 109 -3.42 -22.06 -7.95
CA ALA A 109 -2.82 -20.74 -7.75
C ALA A 109 -3.85 -19.68 -7.30
N ASN A 110 -5.15 -19.99 -7.36
CA ASN A 110 -6.25 -19.09 -6.99
C ASN A 110 -6.82 -19.35 -5.58
N THR A 111 -6.25 -20.32 -4.86
CA THR A 111 -6.65 -20.72 -3.50
C THR A 111 -5.65 -20.24 -2.48
#